data_AF-A0A8E0RZN2-F1
#
_entry.id   AF-A0A8E0RZN2-F1
#
_cell.length_a   1.000
_cell.length_b   1.000
_cell.length_c   1.000
_cell.angle_alpha   90.00
_cell.angle_beta   90.00
_cell.angle_gamma   90.00
#
_symmetry.space_group_name_H-M   'P 1'
#
loop_
_entity.id
_entity.type
_entity.pdbx_description
1 polymer ?
#
loop_
_entity_poly.entity_id
_entity_poly.type
_entity_poly.pdbx_seq_one_letter_code
_entity_poly.pdbx_strand_id
1 'polypeptide(L)'
;EGASVWKPFYLNASTHALQRVNGSCGIDTESVRILWQPNASEPAWSLEFLFKRLPSDNPTGQFTLDKVLFNYTVSESLFPETNETTARVMSVQDQQFKAPVGSYFQCMSKQTWKLADVPDVSANRTKTDVFLSDPKLRVEGFVRTAVE
;
A
#
# COMPACT_ATOMS: atom_id res chain seq x y z
N GLU A 1 7.16 5.90 -31.30
CA GLU A 1 6.30 5.64 -30.13
C GLU A 1 7.09 4.81 -29.14
N GLY A 2 7.41 5.36 -27.97
CA GLY A 2 8.25 4.68 -26.98
C GLY A 2 7.45 3.60 -26.25
N ALA A 3 7.98 2.39 -26.15
CA ALA A 3 7.35 1.31 -25.40
C ALA A 3 7.18 1.73 -23.93
N SER A 4 5.97 1.59 -23.39
CA SER A 4 5.73 1.78 -21.96
C SER A 4 6.40 0.63 -21.20
N VAL A 5 7.50 0.92 -20.51
CA VAL A 5 8.27 -0.07 -19.74
C VAL A 5 7.62 -0.26 -18.37
N TRP A 6 6.92 -1.38 -18.20
CA TRP A 6 6.39 -1.80 -16.91
C TRP A 6 7.43 -2.61 -16.15
N LYS A 7 7.76 -2.19 -14.93
CA LYS A 7 8.66 -2.93 -14.04
C LYS A 7 7.90 -3.46 -12.82
N PRO A 8 7.70 -4.78 -12.70
CA PRO A 8 7.05 -5.36 -11.53
C PRO A 8 8.02 -5.46 -10.35
N PHE A 9 7.51 -5.21 -9.15
CA PHE A 9 8.22 -5.44 -7.88
C PHE A 9 7.36 -6.37 -7.03
N TYR A 10 7.95 -7.45 -6.54
CA TYR A 10 7.24 -8.49 -5.80
C TYR A 10 7.64 -8.44 -4.34
N LEU A 11 6.69 -8.09 -3.48
CA LEU A 11 6.83 -8.29 -2.04
C LEU A 11 6.87 -9.79 -1.75
N ASN A 12 7.66 -10.19 -0.77
CA ASN A 12 8.00 -11.56 -0.42
C ASN A 12 8.74 -12.43 -1.47
N ALA A 13 9.33 -11.82 -2.52
CA ALA A 13 10.28 -12.53 -3.38
C ALA A 13 11.68 -12.59 -2.74
N SER A 14 12.37 -13.72 -2.87
CA SER A 14 13.73 -13.98 -2.33
C SER A 14 14.84 -13.08 -2.91
N THR A 15 14.48 -12.11 -3.76
CA THR A 15 15.36 -11.23 -4.52
C THR A 15 15.62 -9.87 -3.86
N HIS A 16 14.94 -9.55 -2.76
CA HIS A 16 15.06 -8.25 -2.08
C HIS A 16 15.74 -8.38 -0.72
N ALA A 17 16.33 -7.28 -0.23
CA ALA A 17 16.77 -7.18 1.15
C ALA A 17 15.59 -7.44 2.12
N LEU A 18 15.91 -7.80 3.36
CA LEU A 18 14.95 -8.13 4.42
C LEU A 18 13.76 -7.16 4.45
N GLN A 19 12.56 -7.69 4.25
CA GLN A 19 11.31 -6.94 4.37
C GLN A 19 11.00 -6.75 5.86
N ARG A 20 10.62 -5.53 6.23
CA ARG A 20 10.18 -5.20 7.58
C ARG A 20 8.72 -4.80 7.53
N VAL A 21 7.91 -5.46 8.33
CA VAL A 21 6.50 -5.10 8.52
C VAL A 21 6.37 -4.47 9.89
N ASN A 22 5.80 -3.27 9.94
CA ASN A 22 5.41 -2.60 11.16
C ASN A 22 3.99 -2.05 11.01
N GLY A 23 3.42 -1.51 12.07
CA GLY A 23 2.05 -1.02 12.07
C GLY A 23 1.67 -0.38 13.39
N SER A 24 0.44 0.11 13.46
CA SER A 24 -0.16 0.61 14.69
C SER A 24 -1.56 0.05 14.85
N CYS A 25 -1.89 -0.31 16.10
CA CYS A 25 -3.23 -0.69 16.49
C CYS A 25 -3.91 0.50 17.19
N GLY A 26 -5.20 0.68 16.97
CA GLY A 26 -5.96 1.79 17.51
C GLY A 26 -7.46 1.50 17.51
N ILE A 27 -8.23 2.38 18.16
CA ILE A 27 -9.68 2.18 18.31
C ILE A 27 -10.43 2.55 17.02
N ASP A 28 -10.00 3.63 16.38
CA ASP A 28 -10.65 4.21 15.19
C ASP A 28 -9.85 3.98 13.91
N THR A 29 -8.53 3.88 14.04
CA THR A 29 -7.59 3.71 12.92
C THR A 29 -6.52 2.69 13.29
N GLU A 30 -6.20 1.82 12.33
CA GLU A 30 -5.05 0.92 12.38
C GLU A 30 -4.22 1.10 11.10
N SER A 31 -2.93 0.78 11.15
CA SER A 31 -2.11 0.77 9.94
C SER A 31 -1.17 -0.43 9.89
N VAL A 32 -0.88 -0.86 8.67
CA VAL A 32 0.18 -1.82 8.36
C VAL A 32 1.08 -1.17 7.33
N ARG A 33 2.38 -1.14 7.61
CA ARG A 33 3.39 -0.58 6.74
C ARG A 33 4.48 -1.62 6.46
N ILE A 34 4.75 -1.81 5.18
CA ILE A 34 5.78 -2.71 4.65
C ILE A 34 6.92 -1.84 4.14
N LEU A 35 8.13 -2.12 4.64
CA LEU A 35 9.37 -1.45 4.26
C LEU A 35 10.29 -2.47 3.58
N TRP A 36 10.84 -2.11 2.43
CA TRP A 36 11.80 -2.96 1.71
C TRP A 36 12.74 -2.11 0.87
N GLN A 37 13.91 -2.66 0.54
CA GLN A 37 14.80 -2.06 -0.45
C GLN A 37 14.69 -2.82 -1.77
N PRO A 38 14.41 -2.14 -2.90
CA PRO A 38 14.30 -2.81 -4.19
C PRO A 38 15.65 -3.42 -4.64
N ASN A 39 16.78 -2.81 -4.25
CA ASN A 39 18.13 -3.35 -4.36
C ASN A 39 19.03 -2.77 -3.24
N ALA A 40 20.27 -3.24 -3.11
CA ALA A 40 21.18 -2.82 -2.02
C ALA A 40 21.65 -1.36 -2.08
N SER A 41 21.64 -0.74 -3.26
CA SER A 41 22.09 0.64 -3.49
C SER A 41 20.99 1.68 -3.38
N GLU A 42 19.73 1.26 -3.25
CA GLU A 42 18.56 2.15 -3.28
C GLU A 42 18.00 2.41 -1.87
N PRO A 43 17.39 3.59 -1.66
CA PRO A 43 16.69 3.87 -0.41
C PRO A 43 15.50 2.92 -0.22
N ALA A 44 15.13 2.70 1.05
CA ALA A 44 13.98 1.90 1.38
C ALA A 44 12.69 2.53 0.85
N TRP A 45 11.86 1.72 0.20
CA TRP A 45 10.50 2.04 -0.18
C TRP A 45 9.54 1.64 0.93
N SER A 46 8.37 2.27 0.96
CA SER A 46 7.33 1.92 1.93
C SER A 46 5.94 1.87 1.33
N LEU A 47 5.21 0.82 1.62
CA LEU A 47 3.79 0.66 1.30
C LEU A 47 2.99 0.61 2.60
N GLU A 48 2.05 1.52 2.77
CA GLU A 48 1.22 1.64 3.96
C GLU A 48 -0.26 1.48 3.61
N PHE A 49 -0.93 0.64 4.39
CA PHE A 49 -2.37 0.40 4.36
C PHE A 49 -2.95 0.99 5.64
N LEU A 50 -3.91 1.91 5.51
CA LEU A 50 -4.61 2.52 6.63
C LEU A 50 -6.04 2.02 6.67
N PHE A 51 -6.42 1.42 7.79
CA PHE A 51 -7.75 0.90 8.04
C PHE A 51 -8.50 1.84 8.95
N LYS A 52 -9.78 2.05 8.66
CA LYS A 52 -10.66 2.91 9.44
C LYS A 52 -11.84 2.10 9.95
N ARG A 53 -12.15 2.29 11.23
CA ARG A 53 -13.38 1.81 11.82
C ARG A 53 -14.53 2.69 11.37
N LEU A 54 -15.58 2.07 10.86
CA LEU A 54 -16.81 2.75 10.49
C LEU A 54 -17.78 2.67 11.67
N PRO A 55 -18.37 3.81 12.10
CA PRO A 55 -19.48 3.78 13.03
C PRO A 55 -20.63 2.99 12.39
N SER A 56 -21.31 2.14 13.17
CA SER A 56 -22.48 1.41 12.72
C SER A 56 -23.54 1.34 13.81
N ASP A 57 -24.80 1.22 13.39
CA ASP A 57 -25.94 0.98 14.28
C ASP A 57 -25.90 -0.40 14.96
N ASN A 58 -24.93 -1.25 14.61
CA ASN A 58 -24.64 -2.55 15.22
C ASN A 58 -23.54 -2.40 16.32
N PRO A 59 -23.68 -3.06 17.48
CA PRO A 59 -22.70 -3.02 18.58
C PRO A 59 -21.26 -3.43 18.22
N THR A 60 -21.03 -4.15 17.12
CA THR A 60 -19.69 -4.63 16.74
C THR A 60 -18.89 -3.64 15.88
N GLY A 61 -19.54 -2.84 15.03
CA GLY A 61 -18.84 -1.96 14.08
C GLY A 61 -18.36 -2.69 12.83
N GLN A 62 -18.01 -1.91 11.80
CA GLN A 62 -17.34 -2.40 10.60
C GLN A 62 -15.97 -1.72 10.45
N PHE A 63 -15.11 -2.27 9.61
CA PHE A 63 -13.89 -1.63 9.17
C PHE A 63 -13.76 -1.66 7.65
N THR A 64 -12.97 -0.73 7.12
CA THR A 64 -12.64 -0.59 5.69
C THR A 64 -11.14 -0.31 5.56
N LEU A 65 -10.55 -0.67 4.43
CA LEU A 65 -9.29 -0.05 4.02
C LEU A 65 -9.63 1.36 3.50
N ASP A 66 -9.12 2.40 4.15
CA ASP A 66 -9.46 3.80 3.88
C ASP A 66 -8.46 4.44 2.91
N LYS A 67 -7.18 4.06 3.03
CA LYS A 67 -6.11 4.62 2.24
C LYS A 67 -4.98 3.63 2.02
N VAL A 68 -4.40 3.66 0.83
CA VAL A 68 -3.12 3.03 0.52
C VAL A 68 -2.15 4.12 0.11
N LEU A 69 -0.94 4.10 0.68
CA LEU A 69 0.12 5.07 0.44
C LEU A 69 1.40 4.34 0.05
N PHE A 70 1.99 4.71 -1.08
CA PHE A 70 3.25 4.15 -1.57
C PHE A 70 4.28 5.25 -1.73
N ASN A 71 5.35 5.17 -0.94
CA ASN A 71 6.52 6.03 -1.03
C ASN A 71 7.66 5.24 -1.67
N TYR A 72 8.17 5.74 -2.80
CA TYR A 72 9.23 5.08 -3.55
C TYR A 72 10.16 6.09 -4.19
N THR A 73 11.30 5.62 -4.66
CA THR A 73 12.26 6.44 -5.41
C THR A 73 12.30 5.93 -6.85
N VAL A 74 12.08 6.84 -7.80
CA VAL A 74 12.45 6.60 -9.20
C VAL A 74 13.92 6.92 -9.30
N SER A 75 14.70 6.02 -9.89
CA SER A 75 16.13 6.18 -10.13
C SER A 75 16.49 5.55 -11.47
N GLU A 76 17.59 5.98 -12.07
CA GLU A 76 18.08 5.41 -13.34
C GLU A 76 18.41 3.92 -13.23
N SER A 77 18.88 3.45 -12.06
CA SER A 77 19.20 2.04 -11.84
C SER A 77 17.96 1.13 -11.90
N LEU A 78 16.81 1.66 -11.48
CA LEU A 78 15.54 0.95 -11.47
C LEU A 78 14.71 1.24 -12.71
N PHE A 79 14.78 2.46 -13.24
CA PHE A 79 14.03 2.97 -14.37
C PHE A 79 14.98 3.77 -15.28
N PRO A 80 15.80 3.10 -16.10
CA PRO A 80 16.85 3.77 -16.90
C PRO A 80 16.27 4.77 -17.91
N GLU A 81 15.02 4.58 -18.32
CA GLU A 81 14.34 5.42 -19.31
C GLU A 81 13.90 6.78 -18.76
N THR A 82 13.88 6.97 -17.43
CA THR A 82 13.29 8.19 -16.83
C THR A 82 14.28 9.33 -16.68
N ASN A 83 15.60 9.09 -16.75
CA ASN A 83 16.67 10.10 -16.56
C ASN A 83 16.47 11.00 -15.32
N GLU A 84 15.78 10.49 -14.30
CA GLU A 84 15.36 11.23 -13.11
C GLU A 84 15.64 10.38 -11.88
N THR A 85 16.21 11.00 -10.83
CA THR A 85 16.27 10.40 -9.48
C THR A 85 15.44 11.23 -8.53
N THR A 86 14.24 10.76 -8.16
CA THR A 86 13.31 11.52 -7.34
C THR A 86 12.42 10.64 -6.47
N ALA A 87 12.18 11.09 -5.23
CA ALA A 87 11.23 10.47 -4.32
C ALA A 87 9.79 10.81 -4.74
N ARG A 88 8.92 9.80 -4.77
CA ARG A 88 7.54 9.86 -5.25
C ARG A 88 6.61 9.30 -4.19
N VAL A 89 5.42 9.88 -4.13
CA VAL A 89 4.35 9.48 -3.22
C VAL A 89 3.09 9.29 -4.03
N MET A 90 2.59 8.06 -4.04
CA MET A 90 1.38 7.67 -4.74
C MET A 90 0.35 7.19 -3.72
N SER A 91 -0.94 7.46 -3.95
CA SER A 91 -1.98 6.99 -3.06
C SER A 91 -3.30 6.70 -3.77
N VAL A 92 -4.12 5.89 -3.12
CA VAL A 92 -5.56 5.87 -3.32
C VAL A 92 -6.20 6.14 -1.96
N GLN A 93 -7.16 7.05 -1.91
CA GLN A 93 -7.86 7.44 -0.70
C GLN A 93 -9.37 7.31 -0.94
N ASP A 94 -9.80 6.06 -0.99
CA ASP A 94 -11.18 5.66 -1.21
C ASP A 94 -11.47 4.44 -0.35
N GLN A 95 -12.67 4.32 0.21
CA GLN A 95 -13.06 3.16 1.01
C GLN A 95 -13.05 1.88 0.15
N GLN A 96 -12.08 1.00 0.42
CA GLN A 96 -11.95 -0.31 -0.20
C GLN A 96 -12.50 -1.37 0.74
N PHE A 97 -13.49 -2.12 0.24
CA PHE A 97 -14.21 -3.21 0.92
C PHE A 97 -14.75 -2.84 2.31
N LYS A 98 -15.62 -3.68 2.88
CA LYS A 98 -16.08 -3.54 4.27
C LYS A 98 -16.17 -4.91 4.88
N ALA A 99 -15.76 -5.02 6.14
CA ALA A 99 -15.93 -6.24 6.93
C ALA A 99 -16.36 -5.91 8.36
N PRO A 100 -17.13 -6.79 9.02
CA PRO A 100 -17.43 -6.65 10.44
C PRO A 100 -16.16 -6.74 11.29
N VAL A 101 -16.07 -5.96 12.36
CA VAL A 101 -15.02 -6.10 13.37
C VAL A 101 -15.18 -7.46 14.08
N GLY A 102 -14.07 -8.17 14.33
CA GLY A 102 -14.08 -9.54 14.84
C GLY A 102 -14.31 -10.62 13.77
N SER A 103 -14.30 -10.22 12.49
CA SER A 103 -14.26 -11.10 11.33
C SER A 103 -13.17 -10.63 10.37
N TYR A 104 -13.08 -11.25 9.19
CA TYR A 104 -12.10 -10.91 8.17
C TYR A 104 -12.77 -10.66 6.81
N PHE A 105 -12.18 -9.77 6.03
CA PHE A 105 -12.42 -9.68 4.60
C PHE A 105 -11.55 -10.72 3.89
N GLN A 106 -12.11 -11.45 2.92
CA GLN A 106 -11.34 -12.33 2.04
C GLN A 106 -11.83 -12.21 0.61
N CYS A 107 -10.90 -11.97 -0.32
CA CYS A 107 -11.16 -12.00 -1.74
C CYS A 107 -10.17 -12.93 -2.45
N MET A 108 -10.68 -14.01 -3.04
CA MET A 108 -9.86 -14.98 -3.78
C MET A 108 -9.44 -14.47 -5.17
N SER A 109 -10.19 -13.49 -5.70
CA SER A 109 -9.88 -12.84 -6.96
C SER A 109 -8.81 -11.77 -6.76
N LYS A 110 -7.91 -11.64 -7.74
CA LYS A 110 -6.87 -10.60 -7.74
C LYS A 110 -7.51 -9.21 -7.58
N GLN A 111 -7.13 -8.50 -6.53
CA GLN A 111 -7.47 -7.10 -6.35
C GLN A 111 -6.38 -6.24 -6.96
N THR A 112 -6.76 -5.15 -7.65
CA THR A 112 -5.82 -4.21 -8.25
C THR A 112 -6.26 -2.78 -7.99
N TRP A 113 -5.38 -1.98 -7.41
CA TRP A 113 -5.58 -0.56 -7.16
C TRP A 113 -4.65 0.26 -8.04
N LYS A 114 -5.21 1.20 -8.80
CA LYS A 114 -4.42 2.24 -9.49
C LYS A 114 -4.15 3.35 -8.49
N LEU A 115 -2.88 3.58 -8.16
CA LEU A 115 -2.46 4.67 -7.29
C LEU A 115 -2.22 5.94 -8.13
N ALA A 116 -2.56 7.09 -7.56
CA ALA A 116 -2.40 8.40 -8.19
C ALA A 116 -1.37 9.25 -7.44
N ASP A 117 -0.69 10.15 -8.16
CA ASP A 117 0.23 11.13 -7.57
C ASP A 117 -0.50 11.98 -6.52
N VAL A 118 0.17 12.27 -5.41
CA VAL A 118 -0.34 13.22 -4.40
C VAL A 118 -0.15 14.66 -4.94
N PRO A 119 -1.22 15.46 -5.07
CA PRO A 119 -1.20 16.75 -5.80
C PRO A 119 -0.18 17.78 -5.31
N ASP A 120 0.18 17.76 -4.02
CA ASP A 120 1.01 18.80 -3.39
C ASP A 120 2.53 18.59 -3.54
N VAL A 121 2.97 17.52 -4.23
CA VAL A 121 4.39 17.11 -4.25
C VAL A 121 5.05 17.25 -5.64
N SER A 122 4.31 17.48 -6.73
CA SER A 122 4.83 17.12 -8.07
C SER A 122 4.37 17.94 -9.29
N ALA A 123 4.30 19.28 -9.21
CA ALA A 123 3.81 20.11 -10.32
C ALA A 123 4.60 20.02 -11.66
N ASN A 124 5.83 19.48 -11.70
CA ASN A 124 6.69 19.42 -12.90
C ASN A 124 7.25 18.03 -13.24
N ARG A 125 6.56 16.95 -12.86
CA ARG A 125 7.11 15.58 -13.00
C ARG A 125 6.44 14.79 -14.11
N THR A 126 7.20 13.89 -14.73
CA THR A 126 6.67 12.91 -15.69
C THR A 126 5.60 12.07 -15.01
N LYS A 127 4.37 12.04 -15.54
CA LYS A 127 3.26 11.26 -14.97
C LYS A 127 3.60 9.78 -14.97
N THR A 128 3.41 9.12 -13.83
CA THR A 128 3.68 7.68 -13.70
C THR A 128 2.42 6.97 -13.19
N ASP A 129 2.07 5.86 -13.83
CA ASP A 129 0.99 5.00 -13.35
C ASP A 129 1.59 3.90 -12.47
N VAL A 130 1.07 3.76 -11.25
CA VAL A 130 1.44 2.67 -10.33
C VAL A 130 0.22 1.82 -10.04
N PHE A 131 0.38 0.50 -10.17
CA PHE A 131 -0.66 -0.47 -9.85
C PHE A 131 -0.19 -1.38 -8.72
N LEU A 132 -0.92 -1.37 -7.61
CA LEU A 132 -0.77 -2.36 -6.55
C LEU A 132 -1.70 -3.53 -6.84
N SER A 133 -1.23 -4.77 -6.71
CA SER A 133 -2.07 -5.94 -6.86
C SER A 133 -1.80 -6.99 -5.81
N ASP A 134 -2.87 -7.59 -5.28
CA ASP A 134 -2.82 -8.69 -4.33
C ASP A 134 -3.68 -9.86 -4.82
N PRO A 135 -3.08 -11.01 -5.14
CA PRO A 135 -3.81 -12.25 -5.36
C PRO A 135 -4.11 -12.94 -4.02
N LYS A 136 -5.40 -13.07 -3.68
CA LYS A 136 -5.91 -13.71 -2.46
C LYS A 136 -5.81 -12.85 -1.20
N LEU A 137 -6.24 -11.59 -1.32
CA LEU A 137 -6.29 -10.65 -0.21
C LEU A 137 -7.13 -11.20 0.95
N ARG A 138 -6.55 -11.25 2.14
CA ARG A 138 -7.24 -11.52 3.40
C ARG A 138 -6.81 -10.49 4.43
N VAL A 139 -7.78 -9.81 5.03
CA VAL A 139 -7.54 -8.72 5.99
C VAL A 139 -8.44 -8.89 7.21
N GLU A 140 -7.84 -8.75 8.38
CA GLU A 140 -8.51 -8.69 9.67
C GLU A 140 -7.93 -7.51 10.44
N GLY A 141 -8.78 -6.76 11.15
CA GLY A 141 -8.39 -5.56 11.88
C GLY A 141 -9.36 -5.27 13.01
N PHE A 142 -8.93 -4.43 13.95
CA PHE A 142 -9.68 -4.02 15.14
C PHE A 142 -10.10 -5.18 16.05
N VAL A 143 -9.32 -6.28 16.04
CA VAL A 143 -9.58 -7.45 16.89
C VAL A 143 -9.35 -7.05 18.34
N ARG A 144 -10.41 -7.12 19.16
CA ARG A 144 -10.24 -7.04 20.61
C ARG A 144 -9.54 -8.32 21.06
N THR A 145 -8.28 -8.22 21.47
CA THR A 145 -7.73 -9.20 22.39
C THR A 145 -8.55 -9.11 23.68
N ALA A 146 -9.19 -10.22 24.06
CA ALA A 146 -9.73 -10.33 25.40
C ALA A 146 -8.55 -10.14 26.36
N VAL A 147 -8.56 -9.06 27.11
CA VAL A 147 -7.73 -8.96 28.30
C VAL A 147 -8.45 -9.85 29.32
N GLU A 148 -7.88 -11.03 29.55
CA GLU A 148 -8.24 -11.87 30.72
C GLU A 148 -7.91 -11.14 32.03
#